data_AF-A0A835YPG0-F1
#
_entry.id   AF-A0A835YPG0-F1
#
_cell.length_a   1.000
_cell.length_b   1.000
_cell.length_c   1.000
_cell.angle_alpha   90.00
_cell.angle_beta   90.00
_cell.angle_gamma   90.00
#
_symmetry.space_group_name_H-M   'P 1'
#
loop_
_entity.id
_entity.type
_entity.pdbx_description
1 polymer ?
#
loop_
_entity_poly.entity_id
_entity_poly.type
_entity_poly.pdbx_seq_one_letter_code
_entity_poly.pdbx_strand_id
1 'polypeptide(L)'
;MATVVQLPAALERINFESSEPSCLPILLWPNSLWDLSLRHCTIWAQYHLPASLESLTLVGAVVEGEFQSGGGAVGLPEGLETLTLLDCTVEFQLHLPSTLRRVVTFGDDPMAEPGAPAHNATCNAFVHLHSPPPRLVELDLRGCGDMFVLPAFPASLEVLKLPGRYSAPIAALPASLQQLWLGGRFNSALGPLPRQLRQLHVVAYEGKTSFNKRLAALPDSLQELLLGTAFTQRLGKLPAALRRLHIDCPQYTHSLGRCPVSWSS
;
A
#
# COMPACT_ATOMS: atom_id res chain seq x y z
N MET A 1 37.22 9.81 -14.94
CA MET A 1 37.11 10.59 -13.69
C MET A 1 35.66 10.98 -13.55
N ALA A 2 34.91 10.38 -12.63
CA ALA A 2 33.52 10.76 -12.39
C ALA A 2 33.52 12.13 -11.72
N THR A 3 32.95 13.13 -12.38
CA THR A 3 32.74 14.48 -11.81
C THR A 3 31.73 14.36 -10.68
N VAL A 4 32.19 14.62 -9.45
CA VAL A 4 31.28 14.79 -8.30
C VAL A 4 30.49 16.07 -8.54
N VAL A 5 29.18 15.94 -8.69
CA VAL A 5 28.29 17.10 -8.84
C VAL A 5 27.85 17.53 -7.45
N GLN A 6 28.25 18.73 -7.04
CA GLN A 6 27.82 19.31 -5.77
C GLN A 6 26.52 20.08 -5.97
N LEU A 7 25.47 19.66 -5.28
CA LEU A 7 24.17 20.32 -5.33
C LEU A 7 24.15 21.57 -4.42
N PRO A 8 23.31 22.57 -4.71
CA PRO A 8 23.16 23.75 -3.85
C PRO A 8 22.74 23.36 -2.42
N ALA A 9 23.37 23.99 -1.42
CA ALA A 9 23.17 23.64 0.00
C ALA A 9 21.78 23.97 0.56
N ALA A 10 20.99 24.81 -0.14
CA ALA A 10 19.62 25.18 0.24
C ALA A 10 18.54 24.32 -0.45
N LEU A 11 18.96 23.30 -1.21
CA LEU A 11 18.06 22.50 -2.00
C LEU A 11 17.32 21.51 -1.10
N GLU A 12 16.00 21.61 -1.06
CA GLU A 12 15.14 20.88 -0.13
C GLU A 12 14.44 19.68 -0.75
N ARG A 13 14.22 19.73 -2.07
CA ARG A 13 13.47 18.70 -2.81
C ARG A 13 14.12 18.43 -4.15
N ILE A 14 14.25 17.16 -4.49
CA ILE A 14 14.77 16.71 -5.78
C ILE A 14 13.76 15.79 -6.42
N ASN A 15 13.39 16.10 -7.66
CA ASN A 15 12.75 15.14 -8.54
C ASN A 15 13.68 14.86 -9.70
N PHE A 16 14.14 13.62 -9.79
CA PHE A 16 15.07 13.16 -10.82
C PHE A 16 14.38 12.11 -11.67
N GLU A 17 14.46 12.29 -12.99
CA GLU A 17 13.96 11.36 -13.97
C GLU A 17 15.07 11.08 -14.97
N SER A 18 15.33 9.80 -15.21
CA SER A 18 16.33 9.36 -16.17
C SER A 18 15.69 8.45 -17.20
N SER A 19 16.15 8.55 -18.45
CA SER A 19 15.89 7.52 -19.46
C SER A 19 16.88 6.36 -19.36
N GLU A 20 17.98 6.53 -18.61
CA GLU A 20 18.99 5.50 -18.37
C GLU A 20 18.96 5.00 -16.91
N PRO A 21 19.16 3.71 -16.68
CA PRO A 21 19.04 3.12 -15.33
C PRO A 21 20.05 3.70 -14.32
N SER A 22 21.21 4.20 -14.74
CA SER A 22 22.18 4.80 -13.83
C SER A 22 21.84 6.25 -13.48
N CYS A 23 20.92 6.46 -12.54
CA CYS A 23 20.45 7.80 -12.18
C CYS A 23 21.36 8.58 -11.23
N LEU A 24 22.16 7.89 -10.41
CA LEU A 24 22.90 8.54 -9.34
C LEU A 24 24.39 8.66 -9.73
N PRO A 25 24.84 9.80 -10.28
CA PRO A 25 26.25 10.13 -10.20
C PRO A 25 26.65 10.22 -8.72
N ILE A 26 27.96 10.25 -8.43
CA ILE A 26 28.46 10.49 -7.07
C ILE A 26 28.01 11.91 -6.66
N LEU A 27 26.83 12.01 -6.06
CA LEU A 27 26.19 13.25 -5.62
C LEU A 27 26.48 13.44 -4.14
N LEU A 28 26.92 14.65 -3.79
CA LEU A 28 26.89 15.09 -2.40
C LEU A 28 25.51 15.69 -2.14
N TRP A 29 24.67 14.95 -1.41
CA TRP A 29 23.35 15.43 -1.03
C TRP A 29 23.45 16.63 -0.09
N PRO A 30 22.64 17.69 -0.29
CA PRO A 30 22.59 18.79 0.65
C PRO A 30 21.86 18.37 1.93
N ASN A 31 22.34 18.83 3.09
CA ASN A 31 21.73 18.51 4.40
C ASN A 31 20.31 19.06 4.56
N SER A 32 19.88 20.00 3.71
CA SER A 32 18.50 20.52 3.66
C SER A 32 17.53 19.61 2.92
N LEU A 33 18.02 18.58 2.21
CA LEU A 33 17.19 17.72 1.37
C LEU A 33 16.34 16.80 2.24
N TRP A 34 15.02 17.01 2.21
CA TRP A 34 14.06 16.21 2.97
C TRP A 34 13.10 15.41 2.07
N ASP A 35 12.95 15.78 0.80
CA ASP A 35 12.11 15.07 -0.18
C ASP A 35 12.90 14.66 -1.43
N LEU A 36 12.90 13.37 -1.75
CA LEU A 36 13.61 12.81 -2.89
C LEU A 36 12.68 11.92 -3.71
N SER A 37 12.51 12.27 -4.98
CA SER A 37 11.79 11.48 -5.98
C SER A 37 12.76 11.02 -7.07
N LEU A 38 12.87 9.71 -7.27
CA LEU A 38 13.71 9.09 -8.29
C LEU A 38 12.83 8.25 -9.23
N ARG A 39 12.88 8.57 -10.54
CA ARG A 39 12.11 7.88 -11.58
C ARG A 39 13.01 7.16 -12.58
N HIS A 40 12.69 5.89 -12.83
CA HIS A 40 13.37 4.97 -13.74
C HIS A 40 14.86 4.80 -13.40
N CYS A 41 15.13 4.61 -12.10
CA CYS A 41 16.48 4.61 -11.55
C CYS A 41 16.87 3.27 -10.94
N THR A 42 18.10 2.84 -11.19
CA THR A 42 18.76 1.78 -10.45
C THR A 42 19.44 2.37 -9.23
N ILE A 43 19.03 1.90 -8.05
CA ILE A 43 19.62 2.28 -6.76
C ILE A 43 20.44 1.09 -6.27
N TRP A 44 21.75 1.24 -6.29
CA TRP A 44 22.66 0.26 -5.73
C TRP A 44 22.82 0.43 -4.22
N ALA A 45 22.99 -0.70 -3.52
CA ALA A 45 23.21 -0.75 -2.08
C ALA A 45 24.43 0.03 -1.58
N GLN A 46 25.36 0.49 -2.43
CA GLN A 46 26.44 1.39 -2.01
C GLN A 46 26.04 2.88 -1.92
N TYR A 47 24.86 3.27 -2.39
CA TYR A 47 24.43 4.67 -2.33
C TYR A 47 23.83 5.00 -0.97
N HIS A 48 24.47 5.94 -0.28
CA HIS A 48 23.94 6.50 0.95
C HIS A 48 22.92 7.60 0.62
N LEU A 49 21.66 7.36 0.97
CA LEU A 49 20.64 8.40 1.02
C LEU A 49 20.95 9.39 2.16
N PRO A 50 20.58 10.67 2.03
CA PRO A 50 20.85 11.67 3.06
C PRO A 50 20.06 11.37 4.33
N ALA A 51 20.70 11.53 5.49
CA ALA A 51 20.06 11.30 6.79
C ALA A 51 18.92 12.29 7.09
N SER A 52 18.89 13.44 6.42
CA SER A 52 17.85 14.46 6.51
C SER A 52 16.56 14.10 5.78
N LEU A 53 16.54 12.99 5.04
CA LEU A 53 15.41 12.62 4.21
C LEU A 53 14.22 12.15 5.05
N GLU A 54 13.08 12.82 4.86
CA GLU A 54 11.81 12.50 5.50
C GLU A 54 10.85 11.80 4.51
N SER A 55 11.01 12.07 3.20
CA SER A 55 10.20 11.53 2.12
C SER A 55 11.04 10.96 0.99
N LEU A 56 10.74 9.71 0.61
CA LEU A 56 11.35 9.02 -0.53
C LEU A 56 10.27 8.47 -1.45
N THR A 57 10.32 8.85 -2.72
CA THR A 57 9.47 8.32 -3.79
C THR A 57 10.33 7.67 -4.85
N LEU A 58 10.08 6.39 -5.12
CA LEU A 58 10.73 5.62 -6.16
C LEU A 58 9.69 5.23 -7.20
N VAL A 59 9.96 5.46 -8.48
CA VAL A 59 9.04 5.14 -9.58
C VAL A 59 9.79 4.38 -10.66
N GLY A 60 9.33 3.19 -11.05
CA GLY A 60 10.02 2.36 -12.04
C GLY A 60 11.47 2.06 -11.64
N ALA A 61 11.77 2.10 -10.33
CA ALA A 61 13.13 1.97 -9.83
C ALA A 61 13.50 0.50 -9.63
N VAL A 62 14.75 0.16 -9.93
CA VAL A 62 15.33 -1.14 -9.62
C VAL A 62 16.26 -0.95 -8.44
N VAL A 63 16.02 -1.64 -7.32
CA VAL A 63 16.93 -1.58 -6.18
C VAL A 63 17.76 -2.86 -6.15
N GLU A 64 19.08 -2.73 -6.29
CA GLU A 64 20.02 -3.86 -6.42
C GLU A 64 21.04 -3.88 -5.26
N GLY A 65 21.34 -5.07 -4.72
CA GLY A 65 22.40 -5.34 -3.72
C GLY A 65 21.91 -5.87 -2.37
N GLU A 66 22.80 -6.48 -1.57
CA GLU A 66 22.48 -7.02 -0.23
C GLU A 66 22.52 -5.93 0.86
N PHE A 67 21.38 -5.66 1.49
CA PHE A 67 21.27 -4.77 2.65
C PHE A 67 21.56 -5.58 3.93
N GLN A 68 22.85 -5.74 4.29
CA GLN A 68 23.24 -6.52 5.46
C GLN A 68 23.08 -5.71 6.77
N SER A 69 22.45 -6.34 7.78
CA SER A 69 22.34 -5.77 9.13
C SER A 69 23.64 -5.99 9.91
N GLY A 70 24.43 -4.91 10.09
CA GLY A 70 25.60 -4.93 10.97
C GLY A 70 26.55 -3.77 10.72
N GLY A 71 26.52 -2.75 11.58
CA GLY A 71 27.61 -1.79 11.77
C GLY A 71 27.85 -0.72 10.69
N GLY A 72 27.05 -0.67 9.62
CA GLY A 72 27.21 0.29 8.54
C GLY A 72 26.11 0.14 7.48
N ALA A 73 24.88 -0.09 7.93
CA ALA A 73 23.76 -0.42 7.06
C ALA A 73 23.48 0.75 6.10
N VAL A 74 23.72 0.54 4.81
CA VAL A 74 22.99 1.30 3.80
C VAL A 74 21.56 0.82 3.93
N GLY A 75 20.73 1.67 4.50
CA GLY A 75 19.32 1.43 4.80
C GLY A 75 18.55 2.71 4.47
N LEU A 76 17.23 2.61 4.40
CA LEU A 76 16.39 3.80 4.39
C LEU A 76 16.79 4.68 5.59
N PRO A 77 16.89 6.01 5.41
CA PRO A 77 17.34 6.89 6.48
C PRO A 77 16.43 6.76 7.71
N GLU A 78 17.01 6.74 8.90
CA GLU A 78 16.26 6.55 10.16
C GLU A 78 15.24 7.67 10.42
N GLY A 79 15.37 8.83 9.78
CA GLY A 79 14.39 9.92 9.81
C GLY A 79 13.20 9.77 8.85
N LEU A 80 13.21 8.76 7.98
CA LEU A 80 12.23 8.64 6.90
C LEU A 80 10.82 8.38 7.44
N GLU A 81 9.90 9.31 7.17
CA GLU A 81 8.51 9.21 7.57
C GLU A 81 7.63 8.61 6.46
N THR A 82 7.96 8.86 5.20
CA THR A 82 7.16 8.41 4.05
C THR A 82 7.98 7.70 2.99
N LEU A 83 7.54 6.50 2.61
CA LEU A 83 8.12 5.71 1.54
C LEU A 83 7.05 5.39 0.50
N THR A 84 7.27 5.83 -0.73
CA THR A 84 6.42 5.53 -1.88
C THR A 84 7.21 4.70 -2.90
N LEU A 85 6.69 3.52 -3.26
CA LEU A 85 7.27 2.62 -4.24
C LEU A 85 6.26 2.40 -5.36
N LEU A 86 6.54 2.93 -6.54
CA LEU A 86 5.72 2.77 -7.74
C LEU A 86 6.50 1.92 -8.74
N ASP A 87 5.91 0.84 -9.23
CA ASP A 87 6.48 0.01 -10.29
C ASP A 87 7.93 -0.45 -9.99
N CYS A 88 8.25 -0.64 -8.71
CA CYS A 88 9.62 -0.92 -8.26
C CYS A 88 9.91 -2.42 -8.20
N THR A 89 11.11 -2.82 -8.61
CA THR A 89 11.67 -4.15 -8.37
C THR A 89 12.66 -4.07 -7.21
N VAL A 90 12.37 -4.75 -6.10
CA VAL A 90 13.27 -4.84 -4.94
C VAL A 90 13.54 -6.32 -4.65
N GLU A 91 14.74 -6.77 -5.00
CA GLU A 91 15.10 -8.20 -5.01
C GLU A 91 15.50 -8.75 -3.62
N PHE A 92 15.54 -7.91 -2.60
CA PHE A 92 16.02 -8.24 -1.26
C PHE A 92 15.08 -7.71 -0.16
N GLN A 93 15.37 -8.07 1.09
CA GLN A 93 14.59 -7.61 2.25
C GLN A 93 14.82 -6.13 2.56
N LEU A 94 13.77 -5.33 2.38
CA LEU A 94 13.78 -3.93 2.78
C LEU A 94 13.49 -3.78 4.28
N HIS A 95 14.48 -3.33 5.04
CA HIS A 95 14.30 -2.98 6.45
C HIS A 95 13.67 -1.59 6.56
N LEU A 96 12.46 -1.53 7.13
CA LEU A 96 11.77 -0.26 7.33
C LEU A 96 12.20 0.42 8.63
N PRO A 97 12.55 1.72 8.60
CA PRO A 97 12.89 2.47 9.80
C PRO A 97 11.69 2.60 10.72
N SER A 98 11.96 2.70 12.03
CA SER A 98 10.90 2.72 13.06
C SER A 98 10.05 4.01 13.07
N THR A 99 10.57 5.08 12.46
CA THR A 99 9.94 6.40 12.30
C THR A 99 8.87 6.44 11.22
N LEU A 100 8.87 5.44 10.33
CA LEU A 100 8.05 5.43 9.13
C LEU A 100 6.55 5.41 9.47
N ARG A 101 5.83 6.38 8.93
CA ARG A 101 4.40 6.62 9.14
C ARG A 101 3.55 6.19 7.97
N ARG A 102 4.08 6.26 6.75
CA ARG A 102 3.36 5.91 5.53
C ARG A 102 4.22 5.08 4.58
N VAL A 103 3.78 3.87 4.29
CA VAL A 103 4.28 3.07 3.17
C VAL A 103 3.19 2.98 2.12
N VAL A 104 3.50 3.39 0.89
CA VAL A 104 2.59 3.24 -0.24
C VAL A 104 3.33 2.51 -1.35
N THR A 105 2.89 1.30 -1.67
CA THR A 105 3.28 0.60 -2.88
C THR A 105 2.11 0.66 -3.84
N PHE A 106 2.34 1.28 -4.98
CA PHE A 106 1.25 1.55 -5.91
C PHE A 106 1.76 1.28 -7.31
N GLY A 107 1.32 0.15 -7.87
CA GLY A 107 1.05 0.07 -9.29
C GLY A 107 -0.38 0.55 -9.48
N ASP A 108 -0.64 1.32 -10.53
CA ASP A 108 -1.90 1.93 -10.98
C ASP A 108 -3.05 2.13 -9.98
N ASP A 109 -3.56 3.36 -9.94
CA ASP A 109 -4.70 3.73 -9.10
C ASP A 109 -5.96 2.97 -9.51
N PRO A 110 -6.52 2.08 -8.67
CA PRO A 110 -7.76 1.40 -9.01
C PRO A 110 -9.01 2.29 -8.79
N MET A 111 -8.84 3.59 -8.46
CA MET A 111 -9.90 4.60 -8.48
C MET A 111 -9.68 5.69 -9.54
N ALA A 112 -8.62 5.60 -10.36
CA ALA A 112 -8.54 6.42 -11.57
C ALA A 112 -9.64 5.96 -12.54
N GLU A 113 -10.22 6.94 -13.24
CA GLU A 113 -11.31 6.75 -14.20
C GLU A 113 -11.10 5.53 -15.13
N PRO A 114 -12.18 4.84 -15.54
CA PRO A 114 -12.09 3.79 -16.54
C PRO A 114 -11.41 4.32 -17.81
N GLY A 115 -10.17 3.86 -18.06
CA GLY A 115 -9.32 4.37 -19.13
C GLY A 115 -7.87 4.67 -18.73
N ALA A 116 -7.53 4.62 -17.43
CA ALA A 116 -6.14 4.67 -16.99
C ALA A 116 -5.36 3.44 -17.50
N PRO A 117 -4.13 3.62 -18.04
CA PRO A 117 -3.34 2.52 -18.58
C PRO A 117 -3.05 1.48 -17.51
N ALA A 118 -3.35 0.22 -17.82
CA ALA A 118 -2.94 -0.92 -17.00
C ALA A 118 -1.43 -1.15 -17.22
N HIS A 119 -0.61 -0.55 -16.40
CA HIS A 119 0.75 -0.95 -16.17
C HIS A 119 0.74 -2.25 -15.35
N ASN A 120 1.39 -3.29 -15.88
CA ASN A 120 1.67 -4.56 -15.19
C ASN A 120 2.73 -4.35 -14.09
N ALA A 121 2.51 -3.34 -13.25
CA ALA A 121 3.40 -2.90 -12.21
C ALA A 121 3.21 -3.75 -10.96
N THR A 122 3.72 -4.98 -11.02
CA THR A 122 3.96 -5.73 -9.80
C THR A 122 5.18 -5.11 -9.14
N CYS A 123 4.97 -4.39 -8.05
CA CYS A 123 6.04 -4.16 -7.11
C CYS A 123 6.46 -5.55 -6.57
N ASN A 124 7.52 -6.10 -7.13
CA ASN A 124 8.15 -7.35 -6.69
C ASN A 124 9.03 -7.09 -5.46
N ALA A 125 8.70 -6.06 -4.68
CA ALA A 125 9.38 -5.83 -3.43
C ALA A 125 8.94 -6.89 -2.44
N PHE A 126 9.86 -7.77 -2.08
CA PHE A 126 9.75 -8.60 -0.89
C PHE A 126 9.95 -7.71 0.34
N VAL A 127 8.98 -6.83 0.58
CA VAL A 127 8.88 -6.17 1.88
C VAL A 127 8.48 -7.27 2.84
N HIS A 128 9.42 -7.76 3.63
CA HIS A 128 9.12 -8.67 4.73
C HIS A 128 8.99 -7.83 6.02
N LEU A 129 7.79 -7.34 6.31
CA LEU A 129 7.49 -6.72 7.61
C LEU A 129 7.34 -7.82 8.67
N HIS A 130 8.46 -8.42 9.08
CA HIS A 130 8.49 -9.26 10.28
C HIS A 130 8.05 -8.47 11.52
N SER A 131 8.30 -7.16 11.53
CA SER A 131 7.79 -6.22 12.51
C SER A 131 7.47 -4.89 11.82
N PRO A 132 6.19 -4.56 11.55
CA PRO A 132 5.86 -3.27 10.96
C PRO A 132 6.24 -2.14 11.94
N PRO A 133 6.69 -0.97 11.43
CA PRO A 133 7.03 0.17 12.26
C PRO A 133 5.89 0.54 13.23
N PRO A 134 6.18 0.83 14.51
CA PRO A 134 5.14 1.04 15.52
C PRO A 134 4.33 2.34 15.29
N ARG A 135 4.85 3.28 14.50
CA ARG A 135 4.22 4.56 14.16
C ARG A 135 3.49 4.56 12.81
N LEU A 136 3.42 3.41 12.15
CA LEU A 136 2.82 3.29 10.83
C LEU A 136 1.32 3.60 10.87
N VAL A 137 0.93 4.68 10.21
CA VAL A 137 -0.45 5.17 10.08
C VAL A 137 -1.09 4.63 8.80
N GLU A 138 -0.33 4.56 7.71
CA GLU A 138 -0.81 4.10 6.42
C GLU A 138 0.09 3.02 5.83
N LEU A 139 -0.52 1.90 5.49
CA LEU A 139 0.11 0.78 4.79
C LEU A 139 -0.73 0.44 3.56
N ASP A 140 -0.30 0.94 2.40
CA ASP A 140 -0.84 0.57 1.10
C ASP A 140 0.14 -0.39 0.42
N LEU A 141 -0.27 -1.64 0.27
CA LEU A 141 0.50 -2.72 -0.37
C LEU A 141 -0.18 -3.19 -1.66
N ARG A 142 -1.12 -2.43 -2.23
CA ARG A 142 -1.90 -2.88 -3.40
C ARG A 142 -1.03 -3.16 -4.62
N GLY A 143 0.08 -2.45 -4.77
CA GLY A 143 1.05 -2.67 -5.84
C GLY A 143 1.90 -3.94 -5.68
N CYS A 144 1.89 -4.60 -4.52
CA CYS A 144 2.75 -5.76 -4.28
C CYS A 144 2.24 -7.05 -4.94
N GLY A 145 3.14 -7.79 -5.59
CA GLY A 145 2.83 -9.02 -6.33
C GLY A 145 2.76 -10.30 -5.48
N ASP A 146 3.39 -10.34 -4.31
CA ASP A 146 3.57 -11.58 -3.54
C ASP A 146 2.82 -11.64 -2.21
N MET A 147 2.73 -12.86 -1.69
CA MET A 147 1.95 -13.21 -0.51
C MET A 147 2.62 -12.68 0.75
N PHE A 148 2.12 -11.54 1.23
CA PHE A 148 2.50 -10.98 2.51
C PHE A 148 1.76 -11.71 3.66
N VAL A 149 2.46 -12.06 4.75
CA VAL A 149 1.81 -12.44 6.02
C VAL A 149 2.27 -11.49 7.12
N LEU A 150 1.37 -10.62 7.60
CA LEU A 150 1.62 -9.77 8.76
C LEU A 150 1.30 -10.57 10.02
N PRO A 151 2.28 -10.83 10.92
CA PRO A 151 1.98 -11.51 12.19
C PRO A 151 1.07 -10.66 13.08
N ALA A 152 1.20 -9.33 13.01
CA ALA A 152 0.31 -8.36 13.66
C ALA A 152 0.35 -7.01 12.93
N PHE A 153 -0.69 -6.21 13.10
CA PHE A 153 -0.75 -4.83 12.64
C PHE A 153 -0.37 -3.86 13.78
N PRO A 154 0.34 -2.76 13.49
CA PRO A 154 0.67 -1.78 14.52
C PRO A 154 -0.60 -1.06 15.00
N ALA A 155 -0.64 -0.72 16.29
CA ALA A 155 -1.83 -0.11 16.91
C ALA A 155 -2.15 1.30 16.39
N SER A 156 -1.20 1.95 15.71
CA SER A 156 -1.33 3.27 15.09
C SER A 156 -1.95 3.25 13.69
N LEU A 157 -2.15 2.07 13.09
CA LEU A 157 -2.55 1.94 11.70
C LEU A 157 -4.01 2.38 11.48
N GLU A 158 -4.19 3.43 10.68
CA GLU A 158 -5.50 3.98 10.31
C GLU A 158 -5.95 3.53 8.93
N VAL A 159 -5.01 3.29 8.01
CA VAL A 159 -5.26 2.91 6.62
C VAL A 159 -4.51 1.63 6.29
N LEU A 160 -5.25 0.59 5.90
CA LEU A 160 -4.68 -0.68 5.46
C LEU A 160 -5.25 -1.07 4.10
N LYS A 161 -4.38 -1.22 3.10
CA LYS A 161 -4.75 -1.71 1.78
C LYS A 161 -3.85 -2.88 1.41
N LEU A 162 -4.44 -4.07 1.27
CA LEU A 162 -3.71 -5.30 1.02
C LEU A 162 -3.69 -5.66 -0.48
N PRO A 163 -2.66 -6.39 -0.95
CA PRO A 163 -2.53 -6.73 -2.37
C PRO A 163 -3.65 -7.63 -2.87
N GLY A 164 -3.90 -7.58 -4.19
CA GLY A 164 -4.88 -8.41 -4.88
C GLY A 164 -4.74 -9.91 -4.60
N ARG A 165 -3.51 -10.37 -4.37
CA ARG A 165 -3.17 -11.79 -4.13
C ARG A 165 -3.21 -12.20 -2.66
N TYR A 166 -3.42 -11.28 -1.72
CA TYR A 166 -3.49 -11.60 -0.29
C TYR A 166 -4.67 -12.54 0.00
N SER A 167 -4.39 -13.67 0.65
CA SER A 167 -5.38 -14.73 0.92
C SER A 167 -5.34 -15.26 2.35
N ALA A 168 -4.40 -14.81 3.18
CA ALA A 168 -4.27 -15.26 4.57
C ALA A 168 -5.41 -14.71 5.46
N PRO A 169 -5.80 -15.40 6.54
CA PRO A 169 -6.81 -14.91 7.47
C PRO A 169 -6.32 -13.70 8.28
N ILE A 170 -7.24 -12.79 8.60
CA ILE A 170 -6.97 -11.62 9.45
C ILE A 170 -7.76 -11.81 10.75
N ALA A 171 -7.07 -12.23 11.82
CA ALA A 171 -7.72 -12.50 13.10
C ALA A 171 -8.10 -11.23 13.87
N ALA A 172 -7.24 -10.20 13.82
CA ALA A 172 -7.44 -8.95 14.54
C ALA A 172 -6.99 -7.76 13.69
N LEU A 173 -7.84 -6.72 13.66
CA LEU A 173 -7.54 -5.42 13.07
C LEU A 173 -7.25 -4.42 14.20
N PRO A 174 -6.38 -3.42 13.96
CA PRO A 174 -6.08 -2.41 14.98
C PRO A 174 -7.31 -1.54 15.24
N ALA A 175 -7.49 -1.11 16.50
CA ALA A 175 -8.68 -0.36 16.92
C ALA A 175 -8.78 1.05 16.28
N SER A 176 -7.65 1.59 15.83
CA SER A 176 -7.49 2.86 15.13
C SER A 176 -7.86 2.80 13.65
N LEU A 177 -8.04 1.59 13.07
CA LEU A 177 -8.25 1.44 11.64
C LEU A 177 -9.56 2.11 11.20
N GLN A 178 -9.43 3.03 10.25
CA GLN A 178 -10.54 3.78 9.66
C GLN A 178 -10.87 3.29 8.26
N GLN A 179 -9.90 2.73 7.54
CA GLN A 179 -10.07 2.36 6.15
C GLN A 179 -9.38 1.02 5.86
N LEU A 180 -10.13 0.10 5.25
CA LEU A 180 -9.68 -1.26 4.93
C LEU A 180 -9.99 -1.62 3.49
N TRP A 181 -8.95 -1.98 2.73
CA TRP A 181 -9.07 -2.59 1.40
C TRP A 181 -8.48 -3.98 1.39
N LEU A 182 -9.29 -4.94 0.98
CA LEU A 182 -8.92 -6.33 0.80
C LEU A 182 -9.03 -6.67 -0.69
N GLY A 183 -7.93 -7.20 -1.24
CA GLY A 183 -7.82 -7.51 -2.65
C GLY A 183 -8.62 -8.73 -3.13
N GLY A 184 -8.58 -8.96 -4.43
CA GLY A 184 -9.49 -9.89 -5.13
C GLY A 184 -9.45 -11.36 -4.72
N ARG A 185 -8.30 -11.87 -4.24
CA ARG A 185 -8.14 -13.27 -3.81
C ARG A 185 -8.46 -13.51 -2.34
N PHE A 186 -8.73 -12.47 -1.56
CA PHE A 186 -9.05 -12.64 -0.15
C PHE A 186 -10.39 -13.37 0.01
N ASN A 187 -10.36 -14.60 0.50
CA ASN A 187 -11.56 -15.39 0.84
C ASN A 187 -11.37 -16.15 2.16
N SER A 188 -10.69 -15.50 3.10
CA SER A 188 -10.37 -16.04 4.41
C SER A 188 -11.16 -15.37 5.52
N ALA A 189 -11.05 -15.90 6.74
CA ALA A 189 -11.70 -15.32 7.89
C ALA A 189 -11.22 -13.87 8.12
N LEU A 190 -12.18 -12.97 8.31
CA LEU A 190 -11.96 -11.59 8.72
C LEU A 190 -12.52 -11.43 10.13
N GLY A 191 -11.67 -11.03 11.07
CA GLY A 191 -12.03 -10.76 12.45
C GLY A 191 -13.03 -9.60 12.60
N PRO A 192 -13.40 -9.26 13.84
CA PRO A 192 -14.31 -8.15 14.11
C PRO A 192 -13.82 -6.85 13.49
N LEU A 193 -14.73 -6.12 12.85
CA LEU A 193 -14.43 -4.80 12.29
C LEU A 193 -14.27 -3.77 13.43
N PRO A 194 -13.26 -2.90 13.38
CA PRO A 194 -13.03 -1.90 14.41
C PRO A 194 -14.16 -0.86 14.42
N ARG A 195 -14.47 -0.34 15.61
CA ARG A 195 -15.60 0.60 15.83
C ARG A 195 -15.45 1.94 15.10
N GLN A 196 -14.25 2.28 14.65
CA GLN A 196 -13.95 3.53 13.94
C GLN A 196 -13.88 3.34 12.42
N LEU A 197 -14.09 2.11 11.92
CA LEU A 197 -13.98 1.83 10.49
C LEU A 197 -15.04 2.61 9.71
N ARG A 198 -14.60 3.41 8.76
CA ARG A 198 -15.43 4.25 7.89
C ARG A 198 -15.59 3.64 6.50
N GLN A 199 -14.56 2.95 6.02
CA GLN A 199 -14.52 2.39 4.66
C GLN A 199 -14.11 0.93 4.71
N LEU A 200 -14.92 0.05 4.12
CA LEU A 200 -14.61 -1.35 3.90
C LEU A 200 -14.80 -1.70 2.42
N HIS A 201 -13.68 -2.02 1.77
CA HIS A 201 -13.64 -2.36 0.36
C HIS A 201 -13.09 -3.79 0.23
N VAL A 202 -13.91 -4.71 -0.24
CA VAL A 202 -13.50 -6.08 -0.53
C VAL A 202 -13.80 -6.36 -1.99
N VAL A 203 -12.93 -5.85 -2.86
CA VAL A 203 -13.10 -5.82 -4.32
C VAL A 203 -11.76 -6.10 -5.02
N ALA A 204 -11.84 -6.62 -6.26
CA ALA A 204 -10.70 -6.91 -7.11
C ALA A 204 -10.60 -5.91 -8.27
N TYR A 205 -9.37 -5.65 -8.71
CA TYR A 205 -9.06 -4.87 -9.92
C TYR A 205 -9.64 -5.52 -11.20
N GLU A 206 -9.53 -6.85 -11.33
CA GLU A 206 -9.99 -7.60 -12.52
C GLU A 206 -11.49 -8.00 -12.45
N GLY A 207 -12.29 -7.29 -11.67
CA GLY A 207 -13.75 -7.49 -11.56
C GLY A 207 -14.20 -8.76 -10.82
N LYS A 208 -13.34 -9.78 -10.69
CA LYS A 208 -13.66 -11.01 -9.95
C LYS A 208 -13.04 -10.99 -8.56
N THR A 209 -13.90 -10.85 -7.55
CA THR A 209 -13.51 -10.98 -6.15
C THR A 209 -13.96 -12.34 -5.65
N SER A 210 -13.13 -13.01 -4.85
CA SER A 210 -13.43 -14.36 -4.33
C SER A 210 -14.10 -14.34 -2.97
N PHE A 211 -14.16 -13.19 -2.30
CA PHE A 211 -14.64 -13.08 -0.93
C PHE A 211 -16.12 -13.46 -0.81
N ASN A 212 -16.40 -14.54 -0.09
CA ASN A 212 -17.77 -14.98 0.21
C ASN A 212 -17.89 -15.51 1.65
N LYS A 213 -17.26 -14.81 2.61
CA LYS A 213 -17.36 -15.13 4.04
C LYS A 213 -18.36 -14.19 4.71
N ARG A 214 -19.05 -14.71 5.74
CA ARG A 214 -19.99 -13.90 6.51
C ARG A 214 -19.22 -12.81 7.25
N LEU A 215 -19.64 -11.57 7.07
CA LEU A 215 -19.10 -10.44 7.83
C LEU A 215 -19.68 -10.43 9.25
N ALA A 216 -18.86 -10.03 10.21
CA ALA A 216 -19.31 -9.65 11.53
C ALA A 216 -20.27 -8.44 11.46
N ALA A 217 -20.82 -8.03 12.60
CA ALA A 217 -21.62 -6.81 12.65
C ALA A 217 -20.84 -5.62 12.09
N LEU A 218 -21.45 -4.91 11.15
CA LEU A 218 -20.87 -3.69 10.58
C LEU A 218 -20.85 -2.60 11.67
N PRO A 219 -19.75 -1.84 11.82
CA PRO A 219 -19.67 -0.80 12.83
C PRO A 219 -20.58 0.38 12.47
N ASP A 220 -21.15 1.04 13.48
CA ASP A 220 -22.07 2.18 13.29
C ASP A 220 -21.41 3.38 12.57
N SER A 221 -20.07 3.45 12.59
CA SER A 221 -19.26 4.46 11.90
C SER A 221 -19.12 4.23 10.39
N LEU A 222 -19.50 3.06 9.86
CA LEU A 222 -19.23 2.69 8.48
C LEU A 222 -20.03 3.58 7.53
N GLN A 223 -19.32 4.25 6.63
CA GLN A 223 -19.87 5.18 5.64
C GLN A 223 -19.88 4.57 4.24
N GLU A 224 -18.97 3.63 3.96
CA GLU A 224 -18.84 2.99 2.67
C GLU A 224 -18.55 1.50 2.80
N LEU A 225 -19.32 0.72 2.04
CA LEU A 225 -19.16 -0.72 1.92
C LEU A 225 -19.19 -1.10 0.45
N LEU A 226 -18.07 -1.57 -0.08
CA LEU A 226 -17.98 -2.17 -1.41
C LEU A 226 -17.66 -3.66 -1.28
N LEU A 227 -18.54 -4.51 -1.80
CA LEU A 227 -18.38 -5.95 -1.81
C LEU A 227 -18.38 -6.44 -3.25
N GLY A 228 -17.38 -7.25 -3.58
CA GLY A 228 -17.19 -7.75 -4.93
C GLY A 228 -18.18 -8.84 -5.35
N THR A 229 -18.03 -9.24 -6.60
CA THR A 229 -19.01 -10.02 -7.38
C THR A 229 -19.38 -11.39 -6.81
N ALA A 230 -18.50 -12.08 -6.08
CA ALA A 230 -18.82 -13.39 -5.50
C ALA A 230 -19.50 -13.36 -4.13
N PHE A 231 -19.79 -12.19 -3.56
CA PHE A 231 -20.35 -12.10 -2.21
C PHE A 231 -21.84 -12.45 -2.20
N THR A 232 -22.19 -13.58 -1.59
CA THR A 232 -23.58 -14.07 -1.51
C THR A 232 -24.10 -14.21 -0.07
N GLN A 233 -23.30 -13.87 0.94
CA GLN A 233 -23.70 -14.03 2.34
C GLN A 233 -24.66 -12.94 2.81
N ARG A 234 -25.71 -13.30 3.56
CA ARG A 234 -26.63 -12.33 4.16
C ARG A 234 -25.90 -11.28 5.01
N LEU A 235 -26.13 -10.01 4.69
CA LEU A 235 -25.69 -8.89 5.52
C LEU A 235 -26.60 -8.72 6.75
N GLY A 236 -25.99 -8.30 7.85
CA GLY A 236 -26.70 -7.88 9.05
C GLY A 236 -27.39 -6.52 8.86
N LYS A 237 -27.71 -5.86 9.98
CA LYS A 237 -28.23 -4.49 9.96
C LYS A 237 -27.17 -3.57 9.34
N LEU A 238 -27.56 -2.80 8.33
CA LEU A 238 -26.73 -1.76 7.77
C LEU A 238 -26.67 -0.57 8.74
N PRO A 239 -25.50 0.05 8.94
CA PRO A 239 -25.34 1.16 9.85
C PRO A 239 -26.00 2.42 9.30
N ALA A 240 -26.53 3.27 10.19
CA ALA A 240 -27.25 4.48 9.79
C ALA A 240 -26.35 5.54 9.10
N ALA A 241 -25.04 5.46 9.33
CA ALA A 241 -24.06 6.36 8.72
C ALA A 241 -23.68 5.95 7.28
N LEU A 242 -24.16 4.80 6.77
CA LEU A 242 -23.79 4.27 5.46
C LEU A 242 -24.30 5.20 4.34
N ARG A 243 -23.39 5.74 3.55
CA ARG A 243 -23.66 6.65 2.42
C ARG A 243 -23.46 5.96 1.08
N ARG A 244 -22.55 5.00 1.00
CA ARG A 244 -22.23 4.26 -0.23
C ARG A 244 -22.29 2.76 0.04
N LEU A 245 -23.08 2.06 -0.76
CA LEU A 245 -23.18 0.60 -0.74
C LEU A 245 -23.06 0.09 -2.18
N HIS A 246 -22.09 -0.77 -2.44
CA HIS A 246 -21.96 -1.50 -3.69
C HIS A 246 -21.93 -2.99 -3.39
N ILE A 247 -22.87 -3.72 -3.98
CA ILE A 247 -22.95 -5.18 -3.96
C ILE A 247 -23.40 -5.60 -5.36
N ASP A 248 -22.76 -6.62 -5.92
CA ASP A 248 -23.17 -7.17 -7.21
C ASP A 248 -24.48 -7.99 -7.07
N CYS A 249 -25.59 -7.39 -7.49
CA CYS A 249 -26.94 -7.96 -7.34
C CYS A 249 -27.22 -9.30 -8.07
N PRO A 250 -26.60 -9.67 -9.21
CA PRO A 250 -26.87 -10.96 -9.86
C PRO A 250 -26.53 -12.17 -8.98
N GLN A 251 -25.57 -12.02 -8.06
CA GLN A 251 -25.13 -13.09 -7.16
C GLN A 251 -25.74 -12.97 -5.76
N TYR A 252 -26.17 -11.77 -5.36
CA TYR A 252 -26.76 -11.52 -4.05
C TYR A 252 -28.29 -11.71 -4.05
N THR A 253 -28.74 -12.87 -3.58
CA THR A 253 -30.16 -13.27 -3.61
C THR A 253 -30.93 -12.96 -2.33
N HIS A 254 -30.27 -12.40 -1.31
CA HIS A 254 -30.92 -12.04 -0.05
C HIS A 254 -31.66 -10.70 -0.17
N SER A 255 -32.76 -10.56 0.56
CA SER A 255 -33.52 -9.32 0.59
C SER A 255 -32.77 -8.21 1.33
N LEU A 256 -32.40 -7.16 0.60
CA LEU A 256 -31.96 -5.86 1.14
C LEU A 256 -33.06 -4.79 1.03
N GLY A 257 -34.28 -5.20 0.69
CA GLY A 257 -35.15 -4.43 -0.22
C GLY A 257 -34.87 -4.86 -1.66
N ARG A 258 -35.83 -4.74 -2.59
CA ARG A 258 -35.64 -5.15 -4.00
C ARG A 258 -34.38 -4.47 -4.55
N CYS A 259 -33.38 -5.24 -5.02
CA CYS A 259 -32.29 -4.70 -5.84
C CYS A 259 -32.94 -3.92 -7.00
N PRO A 260 -32.70 -2.61 -7.14
CA PRO A 260 -33.17 -1.88 -8.30
C PRO A 260 -32.47 -2.47 -9.53
N VAL A 261 -33.25 -2.89 -10.51
CA VAL A 261 -32.79 -3.59 -11.74
C VAL A 261 -31.93 -2.69 -12.65
N SER A 262 -31.56 -1.48 -12.22
CA SER A 262 -30.92 -0.45 -13.03
C SER A 262 -29.41 -0.31 -12.81
N TRP A 263 -28.76 -1.28 -12.15
CA TRP A 263 -27.30 -1.25 -11.89
C TRP A 263 -26.52 -2.15 -12.85
N SER A 264 -27.16 -2.60 -13.93
CA SER A 264 -26.53 -3.34 -15.02
C SER A 264 -26.70 -2.58 -16.34
N SER A 265 -25.92 -1.51 -16.53
CA SER A 265 -25.37 -1.08 -17.84
C SER A 265 -24.23 -0.10 -17.60
#